data_AF-M5GF43-F1
#
_entry.id   AF-M5GF43-F1
#
_cell.length_a   1.000
_cell.length_b   1.000
_cell.length_c   1.000
_cell.angle_alpha   90.00
_cell.angle_beta   90.00
_cell.angle_gamma   90.00
#
_symmetry.space_group_name_H-M   'P 1'
#
loop_
_entity.id
_entity.type
_entity.pdbx_description
1 polymer ?
#
loop_
_entity_poly.entity_id
_entity_poly.type
_entity_poly.pdbx_seq_one_letter_code
_entity_poly.pdbx_strand_id
1 'polypeptide(L)'
;MAFRFVYRNPALAPLFFAVGLGCFGAVGYGIYKLSFDPDVLTQRWVNPTPHNNVRQDQNTKFWSPNREFWASRVGIADPRAAFLAAESAAEKAGSKAVQKVKEISAKVTEGP
;
A
#
# COMPACT_ATOMS: atom_id res chain seq x y z
N MET A 1 4.42 16.40 -33.45
CA MET A 1 4.10 17.84 -33.64
C MET A 1 4.64 18.71 -32.49
N ALA A 2 4.27 18.49 -31.23
CA ALA A 2 4.72 19.33 -30.10
C ALA A 2 6.23 19.25 -29.78
N PHE A 3 6.83 18.06 -29.77
CA PHE A 3 8.28 17.91 -29.48
C PHE A 3 9.17 18.69 -30.45
N ARG A 4 8.86 18.63 -31.75
CA ARG A 4 9.58 19.37 -32.80
C ARG A 4 9.40 20.89 -32.69
N PHE A 5 8.26 21.34 -32.14
CA PHE A 5 7.99 22.75 -31.89
C PHE A 5 8.82 23.30 -30.72
N VAL A 6 8.95 22.54 -29.63
CA VAL A 6 9.79 22.89 -28.48
C VAL A 6 11.28 22.87 -28.83
N TYR A 7 11.72 21.88 -29.63
CA TYR A 7 13.11 21.82 -30.10
C TYR A 7 13.50 23.03 -30.96
N ARG A 8 12.56 23.56 -31.76
CA ARG A 8 12.77 24.77 -32.58
C ARG A 8 12.72 26.06 -31.74
N ASN A 9 12.00 26.05 -30.62
CA ASN A 9 11.78 27.21 -29.76
C ASN A 9 12.15 26.88 -28.31
N PRO A 10 13.45 26.86 -27.96
CA PRO A 10 13.91 26.41 -26.64
C PRO A 10 13.41 27.30 -25.49
N ALA A 11 13.07 28.56 -25.76
CA ALA A 11 12.49 29.47 -24.76
C ALA A 11 11.14 28.98 -24.18
N LEU A 12 10.41 28.13 -24.91
CA LEU A 12 9.12 27.58 -24.47
C LEU A 12 9.27 26.29 -23.65
N ALA A 13 10.44 25.65 -23.68
CA ALA A 13 10.71 24.41 -22.95
C ALA A 13 10.38 24.48 -21.44
N PRO A 14 10.76 25.53 -20.67
CA PRO A 14 10.45 25.58 -19.24
C PRO A 14 8.95 25.60 -18.94
N LEU A 15 8.13 26.17 -19.83
CA LEU A 15 6.68 26.21 -19.65
C LEU A 15 6.05 24.82 -19.83
N PHE A 16 6.45 24.09 -20.87
CA PHE A 16 6.02 22.71 -21.05
C PHE A 16 6.53 21.79 -19.94
N PHE A 17 7.73 22.06 -19.42
CA PHE A 17 8.26 21.33 -18.26
C PHE A 17 7.41 21.55 -17.02
N ALA A 18 7.06 22.80 -16.69
CA ALA A 18 6.23 23.10 -15.53
C ALA A 18 4.83 22.46 -15.61
N VAL A 19 4.19 22.54 -16.79
CA VAL A 19 2.88 21.91 -17.02
C VAL A 19 2.99 20.38 -16.96
N GLY A 20 3.99 19.82 -17.63
CA GLY A 20 4.24 18.38 -17.62
C GLY A 20 4.47 17.87 -16.20
N LEU A 21 5.35 18.53 -15.44
CA LEU A 21 5.63 18.20 -14.05
C LEU A 21 4.36 18.25 -13.19
N GLY A 22 3.51 19.25 -13.39
CA GLY A 22 2.21 19.34 -12.71
C GLY A 22 1.28 18.16 -13.01
N CYS A 23 1.11 17.82 -14.29
CA CYS A 23 0.27 16.69 -14.71
C CYS A 23 0.81 15.35 -14.19
N PHE A 24 2.12 15.10 -14.34
CA PHE A 24 2.76 13.89 -13.84
C PHE A 24 2.72 13.82 -12.32
N GLY A 25 2.92 14.94 -11.62
CA GLY A 25 2.82 15.03 -10.17
C GLY A 25 1.41 14.70 -9.67
N ALA A 26 0.37 15.24 -10.31
CA ALA A 26 -1.02 14.99 -9.93
C ALA A 26 -1.40 13.50 -10.08
N VAL A 27 -1.10 12.91 -11.25
CA VAL A 27 -1.40 11.50 -11.51
C VAL A 27 -0.55 10.59 -10.61
N GLY A 28 0.76 10.86 -10.51
CA GLY A 28 1.68 10.09 -9.68
C GLY A 28 1.30 10.12 -8.21
N TYR A 29 0.95 11.29 -7.68
CA TYR A 29 0.49 11.41 -6.30
C TYR A 29 -0.84 10.70 -6.04
N GLY A 30 -1.78 10.77 -7.00
CA GLY A 30 -3.03 10.02 -6.93
C GLY A 30 -2.80 8.50 -6.83
N ILE A 31 -1.94 7.95 -7.69
CA ILE A 31 -1.58 6.53 -7.67
C ILE A 31 -0.85 6.16 -6.37
N TYR A 32 0.09 7.00 -5.93
CA TYR A 32 0.81 6.81 -4.67
C TYR A 32 -0.17 6.71 -3.50
N LYS A 33 -1.11 7.66 -3.39
CA LYS A 33 -2.12 7.66 -2.33
C LYS A 33 -3.00 6.40 -2.40
N LEU A 34 -3.48 6.04 -3.58
CA LEU A 34 -4.32 4.83 -3.74
C LEU A 34 -3.59 3.53 -3.41
N SER A 35 -2.26 3.52 -3.46
CA SER A 35 -1.44 2.32 -3.28
C SER A 35 -0.86 2.17 -1.88
N PHE A 36 -0.51 3.28 -1.23
CA PHE A 36 0.23 3.28 0.04
C PHE A 36 -0.53 3.90 1.21
N ASP A 37 -1.68 4.52 0.97
CA ASP A 37 -2.47 5.15 2.03
C ASP A 37 -3.31 4.10 2.78
N PRO A 38 -3.14 3.94 4.12
CA PRO A 38 -3.89 2.98 4.92
C PRO A 38 -5.40 3.25 4.96
N ASP A 39 -5.83 4.50 4.72
CA ASP A 39 -7.25 4.87 4.74
C ASP A 39 -7.99 4.42 3.47
N VAL A 40 -7.26 4.00 2.43
CA VAL A 40 -7.82 3.60 1.15
C VAL A 40 -8.01 2.08 1.11
N LEU A 41 -9.27 1.64 1.16
CA LEU A 41 -9.65 0.22 1.19
C LEU A 41 -9.79 -0.41 -0.20
N THR A 42 -9.17 0.16 -1.24
CA THR A 42 -9.35 -0.29 -2.62
C THR A 42 -8.70 -1.64 -2.89
N GLN A 43 -7.63 -2.02 -2.19
CA GLN A 43 -6.83 -3.23 -2.47
C GLN A 43 -7.06 -4.38 -1.48
N ARG A 44 -8.26 -4.48 -0.90
CA ARG A 44 -8.61 -5.51 0.10
C ARG A 44 -8.42 -6.95 -0.39
N TRP A 45 -8.40 -7.17 -1.69
CA TRP A 45 -8.19 -8.50 -2.27
C TRP A 45 -6.74 -8.99 -2.16
N VAL A 46 -5.74 -8.09 -2.13
CA VAL A 46 -4.32 -8.46 -1.93
C VAL A 46 -3.94 -8.35 -0.45
N ASN A 47 -4.36 -7.26 0.19
CA ASN A 47 -4.10 -7.00 1.60
C ASN A 47 -5.43 -6.81 2.32
N PRO A 48 -5.91 -7.82 3.09
CA PRO A 48 -7.21 -7.77 3.75
C PRO A 48 -7.37 -6.60 4.75
N THR A 49 -6.27 -6.17 5.38
CA THR A 49 -6.26 -5.16 6.45
C THR A 49 -5.29 -4.01 6.16
N PRO A 50 -5.52 -3.22 5.07
CA PRO A 50 -4.59 -2.17 4.66
C PRO A 50 -4.48 -1.03 5.68
N HIS A 51 -5.57 -0.76 6.40
CA HIS A 51 -5.63 0.21 7.50
C HIS A 51 -4.75 -0.19 8.71
N ASN A 52 -4.44 -1.48 8.87
CA ASN A 52 -3.63 -1.99 9.98
C ASN A 52 -2.15 -2.16 9.62
N ASN A 53 -1.72 -1.70 8.43
CA ASN A 53 -0.35 -1.86 7.94
C ASN A 53 0.53 -0.62 8.13
N VAL A 54 0.29 0.15 9.20
CA VAL A 54 1.07 1.35 9.53
C VAL A 54 1.96 1.06 10.72
N ARG A 55 3.28 1.11 10.50
CA ARG A 55 4.26 0.98 11.58
C ARG A 55 4.46 2.30 12.32
N GLN A 56 4.90 2.21 13.56
CA GLN A 56 5.11 3.40 14.42
C GLN A 56 6.27 4.31 13.94
N ASP A 57 7.25 3.75 13.24
CA ASP A 57 8.38 4.47 12.65
C ASP A 57 8.08 5.02 11.25
N GLN A 58 6.96 4.60 10.66
CA GLN A 58 6.58 5.00 9.31
C GLN A 58 5.77 6.29 9.33
N ASN A 59 6.24 7.28 8.58
CA ASN A 59 5.47 8.47 8.29
C ASN A 59 4.45 8.17 7.17
N THR A 60 3.17 8.36 7.46
CA THR A 60 2.07 8.21 6.46
C THR A 60 1.87 9.47 5.63
N LYS A 61 2.43 10.61 6.04
CA LYS A 61 2.31 11.86 5.30
C LYS A 61 3.26 11.83 4.10
N PHE A 62 2.81 12.42 2.99
CA PHE A 62 3.63 12.60 1.79
C PHE A 62 4.99 13.25 2.10
N TRP A 63 5.00 14.21 3.02
CA TRP A 63 6.23 14.84 3.51
C TRP A 63 6.08 15.24 4.97
N SER A 64 7.17 15.14 5.72
CA SER A 64 7.24 15.61 7.11
C SER A 64 8.57 16.35 7.32
N PRO A 65 8.55 17.59 7.82
CA PRO A 65 9.78 18.32 8.12
C PRO A 65 10.55 17.75 9.32
N ASN A 66 9.87 16.98 10.19
CA ASN A 66 10.44 16.48 11.44
C ASN A 66 11.02 15.08 11.23
N ARG A 67 12.15 14.98 10.52
CA ARG A 67 12.79 13.69 10.23
C ARG A 67 13.31 13.01 11.49
N GLU A 68 13.83 13.78 12.45
CA GLU A 68 14.39 13.30 13.71
C GLU A 68 13.34 12.58 14.56
N PHE A 69 12.09 13.08 14.54
CA PHE A 69 10.97 12.46 15.25
C PHE A 69 10.71 11.04 14.75
N TRP A 70 10.68 10.83 13.43
CA TRP A 70 10.46 9.51 12.85
C TRP A 70 11.67 8.60 13.04
N ALA A 71 12.88 9.14 12.92
CA ALA A 71 14.12 8.40 13.16
C ALA A 71 14.20 7.88 14.61
N SER A 72 13.75 8.66 15.59
CA SER A 72 13.74 8.25 17.00
C SER A 72 12.81 7.08 17.31
N ARG A 73 11.85 6.79 16.41
CA ARG A 73 10.86 5.72 16.58
C ARG A 73 11.27 4.40 15.94
N VAL A 74 12.37 4.41 15.18
CA VAL A 74 12.93 3.21 14.58
C VAL A 74 13.37 2.25 15.69
N GLY A 75 12.84 1.02 15.67
CA GLY A 75 13.16 -0.01 16.66
C GLY A 75 12.32 0.02 17.94
N ILE A 76 11.39 0.96 18.08
CA ILE A 76 10.38 0.88 19.15
C ILE A 76 9.45 -0.29 18.85
N ALA A 77 9.24 -1.16 19.84
CA ALA A 77 8.31 -2.27 19.72
C ALA A 77 6.91 -1.75 19.37
N ASP A 78 6.33 -2.28 18.30
CA ASP A 78 4.98 -1.88 17.90
C ASP A 78 3.99 -2.36 18.96
N PRO A 79 3.21 -1.47 19.60
CA PRO A 79 2.18 -1.88 20.56
C PRO A 79 1.13 -2.82 19.94
N ARG A 80 1.03 -2.86 18.60
CA ARG A 80 0.13 -3.77 17.87
C ARG A 80 0.65 -5.18 17.72
N ALA A 81 1.94 -5.43 17.95
CA ALA A 81 2.57 -6.73 17.66
C ALA A 81 1.85 -7.90 18.38
N ALA A 82 1.39 -7.69 19.62
CA ALA A 82 0.62 -8.69 20.37
C ALA A 82 -0.72 -9.02 19.69
N PHE A 83 -1.42 -8.00 19.17
CA PHE A 83 -2.71 -8.17 18.50
C PHE A 83 -2.58 -8.79 17.11
N LEU A 84 -1.56 -8.39 16.34
CA LEU A 84 -1.27 -8.99 15.03
C LEU A 84 -0.87 -10.47 15.14
N ALA A 85 -0.12 -10.82 16.19
CA ALA A 85 0.20 -12.22 16.47
C ALA A 85 -1.05 -13.05 16.78
N ALA A 86 -1.98 -12.50 17.55
CA ALA A 86 -3.27 -13.15 17.85
C ALA A 86 -4.15 -13.28 16.60
N GLU A 87 -4.24 -12.23 15.77
CA GLU A 87 -5.03 -12.21 14.52
C GLU A 87 -4.50 -13.24 13.51
N SER A 88 -3.19 -13.27 13.27
CA SER A 88 -2.58 -14.24 12.35
C SER A 88 -2.69 -15.69 12.83
N ALA A 89 -2.69 -15.92 14.15
CA ALA A 89 -2.94 -17.24 14.72
C ALA A 89 -4.41 -17.67 14.50
N ALA A 90 -5.37 -16.76 14.67
CA ALA A 90 -6.78 -17.02 14.41
C ALA A 90 -7.06 -17.30 12.93
N GLU A 91 -6.45 -16.55 12.00
CA GLU A 91 -6.58 -16.76 10.56
C GLU A 91 -5.99 -18.11 10.11
N LYS A 92 -4.82 -18.49 10.64
CA LYS A 92 -4.21 -19.81 10.39
C LYS A 92 -5.05 -20.95 10.92
N ALA A 93 -5.70 -20.78 12.08
CA ALA A 93 -6.62 -21.77 12.62
C ALA A 93 -7.88 -21.91 11.75
N GLY A 94 -8.46 -20.78 11.30
CA GLY A 94 -9.62 -20.76 10.40
C GLY A 94 -9.35 -21.41 9.05
N SER A 95 -8.24 -21.06 8.40
CA SER A 95 -7.84 -21.65 7.11
C SER A 95 -7.59 -23.17 7.19
N LYS A 96 -6.96 -23.66 8.27
CA LYS A 96 -6.81 -25.11 8.52
C LYS A 96 -8.17 -25.80 8.71
N ALA A 97 -9.12 -25.16 9.39
CA ALA A 97 -10.46 -25.71 9.54
C ALA A 97 -11.19 -25.81 8.20
N VAL A 98 -11.12 -24.78 7.35
CA VAL A 98 -11.70 -24.77 6.00
C VAL A 98 -11.06 -25.85 5.12
N GLN A 99 -9.74 -26.03 5.17
CA GLN A 99 -9.04 -27.09 4.43
C GLN A 99 -9.52 -28.48 4.86
N LYS A 100 -9.62 -28.73 6.17
CA LYS A 100 -10.15 -30.01 6.69
C LYS A 100 -11.58 -30.26 6.25
N VAL A 101 -12.45 -29.25 6.29
CA VAL A 101 -13.84 -29.37 5.80
C VAL A 101 -13.85 -29.71 4.32
N LYS A 102 -13.00 -29.06 3.51
CA LYS A 102 -12.88 -29.34 2.08
C LYS A 102 -12.40 -30.77 1.81
N GLU A 103 -11.41 -31.24 2.56
CA GLU A 103 -10.93 -32.63 2.50
C GLU A 103 -12.01 -33.64 2.90
N ILE A 104 -12.78 -33.36 3.96
CA ILE A 104 -13.90 -34.22 4.38
C ILE A 104 -14.99 -34.22 3.30
N SER A 105 -15.36 -33.06 2.75
CA SER A 105 -16.34 -32.99 1.67
C SER A 105 -15.87 -33.72 0.42
N ALA A 106 -14.57 -33.66 0.07
CA ALA A 106 -14.01 -34.41 -1.04
C ALA A 106 -14.10 -35.92 -0.78
N LYS A 107 -13.71 -36.38 0.41
CA LYS A 107 -13.82 -37.79 0.82
C LYS A 107 -15.26 -38.31 0.86
N VAL A 108 -16.23 -37.46 1.23
CA VAL A 108 -17.66 -37.80 1.23
C VAL A 108 -18.22 -37.82 -0.20
N THR A 109 -17.66 -37.04 -1.12
CA THR A 109 -18.04 -37.07 -2.54
C THR A 109 -17.38 -38.26 -3.27
N GLU A 110 -16.25 -38.76 -2.75
CA GLU A 110 -15.44 -39.84 -3.34
C GLU A 110 -15.70 -41.25 -2.77
N GLY A 111 -16.73 -41.48 -1.94
CA GLY A 111 -17.18 -42.87 -1.77
C GLY A 111 -18.37 -43.13 -0.84
N PRO A 112 -18.94 -44.36 -0.92
CA PRO A 112 -18.70 -45.42 -1.91
C PRO A 112 -19.51 -45.25 -3.22
#